data_AF-A0A0N1J2M6-F1
#
_entry.id   AF-A0A0N1J2M6-F1
#
_cell.length_a   1.000
_cell.length_b   1.000
_cell.length_c   1.000
_cell.angle_alpha   90.00
_cell.angle_beta   90.00
_cell.angle_gamma   90.00
#
_symmetry.space_group_name_H-M   'P 1'
#
loop_
_entity.id
_entity.type
_entity.pdbx_description
1 polymer ?
#
loop_
_entity_poly.entity_id
_entity_poly.type
_entity_poly.pdbx_seq_one_letter_code
_entity_poly.pdbx_strand_id
1 'polypeptide(L)'
;MYIVFRYLLITEDTEIQVWPDLREAHDATCNKGAPRADLAAKFPHLDLSRCPERWDFPAHTPGDATVRAERVRQRVSEIAKVGKYKDIVLVTHRGFAAFMVQGERFSVCEYRSYRFADTGEIDQDKRFGINVDTCLKQDFGPTLLLPLAER
;
A
#
# COMPACT_ATOMS: atom_id res chain seq x y z
N MET A 1 10.41 -16.03 -5.98
CA MET A 1 9.61 -15.50 -4.85
C MET A 1 8.12 -15.78 -5.08
N TYR A 2 7.79 -17.06 -5.24
CA TYR A 2 6.42 -17.55 -5.49
C TYR A 2 5.95 -18.46 -4.33
N ILE A 3 6.80 -18.65 -3.31
CA ILE A 3 6.65 -19.74 -2.33
C ILE A 3 5.98 -19.25 -1.04
N VAL A 4 6.38 -18.10 -0.49
CA VAL A 4 5.86 -17.62 0.81
C VAL A 4 4.41 -17.15 0.71
N PHE A 5 4.06 -16.35 -0.31
CA PHE A 5 2.67 -15.94 -0.52
C PHE A 5 1.77 -17.10 -0.92
N ARG A 6 2.29 -18.13 -1.61
CA ARG A 6 1.47 -19.28 -1.96
C ARG A 6 0.95 -20.01 -0.73
N TYR A 7 1.75 -20.14 0.33
CA TYR A 7 1.27 -20.74 1.59
C TYR A 7 0.21 -19.87 2.27
N LEU A 8 0.40 -18.55 2.36
CA LEU A 8 -0.60 -17.64 2.95
C LEU A 8 -1.90 -17.54 2.13
N LEU A 9 -1.81 -17.66 0.80
CA LEU A 9 -2.97 -17.75 -0.10
C LEU A 9 -3.68 -19.11 -0.03
N ILE A 10 -3.01 -20.16 0.49
CA ILE A 10 -3.54 -21.53 0.59
C ILE A 10 -4.12 -21.81 1.98
N THR A 11 -3.63 -21.15 3.03
CA THR A 11 -4.24 -21.22 4.36
C THR A 11 -5.50 -20.36 4.36
N GLU A 12 -6.69 -20.98 4.27
CA GLU A 12 -8.00 -20.30 4.18
C GLU A 12 -8.35 -19.37 5.37
N ASP A 13 -7.47 -19.27 6.36
CA ASP A 13 -7.68 -18.47 7.58
C ASP A 13 -7.39 -16.97 7.42
N THR A 14 -6.90 -16.51 6.26
CA THR A 14 -6.57 -15.10 6.03
C THR A 14 -7.42 -14.49 4.92
N GLU A 15 -8.18 -13.45 5.24
CA GLU A 15 -8.93 -12.69 4.23
C GLU A 15 -7.98 -11.89 3.34
N ILE A 16 -8.10 -12.05 2.02
CA ILE A 16 -7.29 -11.36 1.02
C ILE A 16 -8.17 -10.38 0.25
N GLN A 17 -7.72 -9.13 0.15
CA GLN A 17 -8.36 -8.11 -0.68
C GLN A 17 -7.40 -7.57 -1.72
N VAL A 18 -7.85 -7.44 -2.97
CA VAL A 18 -7.03 -6.93 -4.08
C VAL A 18 -7.39 -5.48 -4.39
N TRP A 19 -6.42 -4.58 -4.25
CA TRP A 19 -6.64 -3.14 -4.41
C TRP A 19 -5.74 -2.58 -5.53
N PRO A 20 -6.30 -2.11 -6.64
CA PRO A 20 -5.52 -1.52 -7.73
C PRO A 20 -4.74 -0.26 -7.31
N ASP A 21 -5.13 0.39 -6.22
CA ASP A 21 -4.41 1.54 -5.67
C ASP A 21 -3.05 1.21 -5.05
N LEU A 22 -2.80 -0.08 -4.72
CA LEU A 22 -1.51 -0.58 -4.24
C LEU A 22 -0.49 -0.84 -5.36
N ARG A 23 -0.85 -0.55 -6.61
CA ARG A 23 0.08 -0.65 -7.75
C ARG A 23 1.27 0.28 -7.59
N GLU A 24 2.34 -0.06 -8.30
CA GLU A 24 3.56 0.75 -8.40
C GLU A 24 3.24 2.24 -8.68
N ALA A 25 4.03 3.13 -8.07
CA ALA A 25 3.93 4.55 -8.32
C ALA A 25 4.63 4.91 -9.62
N HIS A 26 5.90 4.54 -9.76
CA HIS A 26 6.75 4.92 -10.89
C HIS A 26 6.28 4.33 -12.22
N ASP A 27 6.58 5.00 -13.34
CA ASP A 27 6.36 4.45 -14.69
C ASP A 27 7.43 3.41 -15.06
N ALA A 28 7.52 2.37 -14.22
CA ALA A 28 8.39 1.23 -14.40
C ALA A 28 7.61 0.08 -15.06
N THR A 29 8.31 -0.92 -15.60
CA THR A 29 7.66 -2.11 -16.20
C THR A 29 6.70 -2.81 -15.23
N CYS A 30 6.95 -2.73 -13.92
CA CYS A 30 6.07 -3.25 -12.87
C CYS A 30 4.77 -2.44 -12.67
N ASN A 31 4.65 -1.25 -13.25
CA ASN A 31 3.43 -0.45 -13.30
C ASN A 31 2.66 -0.65 -14.62
N LYS A 32 2.78 -1.85 -15.19
CA LYS A 32 1.98 -2.34 -16.30
C LYS A 32 1.30 -3.62 -15.83
N GLY A 33 -0.02 -3.66 -15.87
CA GLY A 33 -0.80 -4.78 -15.37
C GLY A 33 -1.47 -5.57 -16.47
N ALA A 34 -2.04 -6.71 -16.06
CA ALA A 34 -2.86 -7.55 -16.92
C ALA A 34 -4.35 -7.15 -16.83
N PRO A 35 -5.13 -7.39 -17.89
CA PRO A 35 -6.59 -7.31 -17.85
C PRO A 35 -7.19 -8.11 -16.69
N ARG A 36 -8.32 -7.66 -16.14
CA ARG A 36 -9.03 -8.37 -15.06
C ARG A 36 -9.35 -9.81 -15.43
N ALA A 37 -9.76 -10.08 -16.67
CA ALA A 37 -10.10 -11.43 -17.13
C ALA A 37 -8.90 -12.40 -17.02
N ASP A 38 -7.71 -11.96 -17.41
CA ASP A 38 -6.49 -12.76 -17.33
C ASP A 38 -6.09 -13.04 -15.88
N LEU A 39 -6.23 -12.04 -15.00
CA LEU A 39 -5.99 -12.20 -13.58
C LEU A 39 -7.01 -13.16 -12.94
N ALA A 40 -8.29 -13.06 -13.30
CA ALA A 40 -9.35 -13.94 -12.78
C ALA A 40 -9.18 -15.39 -13.24
N ALA A 41 -8.74 -15.60 -14.49
CA ALA A 41 -8.42 -16.94 -14.97
C ALA A 41 -7.25 -17.56 -14.20
N LYS A 42 -6.26 -16.75 -13.81
CA LYS A 42 -5.07 -17.22 -13.08
C LYS A 42 -5.27 -17.36 -11.58
N PHE A 43 -6.12 -16.52 -10.99
CA PHE A 43 -6.39 -16.45 -9.55
C PHE A 43 -7.89 -16.47 -9.27
N PRO A 44 -8.59 -17.58 -9.59
CA PRO A 44 -10.06 -17.65 -9.54
C PRO A 44 -10.65 -17.54 -8.13
N HIS A 45 -9.83 -17.68 -7.09
CA HIS A 45 -10.22 -17.59 -5.69
C HIS A 45 -10.15 -16.16 -5.14
N LEU A 46 -9.62 -15.19 -5.90
CA LEU A 46 -9.53 -13.80 -5.46
C LEU A 46 -10.70 -12.97 -6.00
N ASP A 47 -11.24 -12.09 -5.16
CA ASP A 47 -12.15 -11.04 -5.63
C ASP A 47 -11.34 -9.95 -6.36
N LEU A 48 -11.48 -9.94 -7.67
CA LEU A 48 -10.85 -8.97 -8.57
C LEU A 48 -11.87 -7.97 -9.15
N SER A 49 -13.07 -7.89 -8.58
CA SER A 49 -14.14 -7.00 -9.06
C SER A 49 -13.71 -5.53 -9.18
N ARG A 50 -12.82 -5.09 -8.28
CA ARG A 50 -12.27 -3.73 -8.24
C ARG A 50 -11.17 -3.47 -9.26
N CYS A 51 -10.57 -4.50 -9.85
CA CYS A 51 -9.58 -4.33 -10.90
C CYS A 51 -10.23 -3.81 -12.18
N PRO A 52 -9.59 -2.86 -12.90
CA PRO A 52 -10.13 -2.37 -14.16
C PRO A 52 -10.10 -3.49 -15.22
N GLU A 53 -11.03 -3.44 -16.18
CA GLU A 53 -11.08 -4.43 -17.26
C GLU A 53 -9.80 -4.41 -18.10
N ARG A 54 -9.22 -3.23 -18.28
CA ARG A 54 -7.97 -2.98 -19.00
C ARG A 54 -7.03 -2.17 -18.12
N TRP A 55 -5.75 -2.21 -18.44
CA TRP A 55 -4.76 -1.35 -17.77
C TRP A 55 -4.71 0.02 -18.45
N ASP A 56 -5.58 0.93 -18.00
CA ASP A 56 -5.78 2.26 -18.59
C ASP A 56 -5.52 3.41 -17.60
N PHE A 57 -4.67 3.17 -16.60
CA PHE A 57 -4.30 4.20 -15.63
C PHE A 57 -3.53 5.35 -16.29
N PRO A 58 -3.76 6.60 -15.85
CA PRO A 58 -3.00 7.75 -16.33
C PRO A 58 -1.53 7.64 -15.95
N ALA A 59 -0.69 8.39 -16.66
CA ALA A 59 0.72 8.52 -16.34
C ALA A 59 0.91 8.97 -14.89
N HIS A 60 1.97 8.46 -14.27
CA HIS A 60 2.26 8.75 -12.87
C HIS A 60 2.69 10.20 -12.65
N THR A 61 2.17 10.80 -11.57
CA THR A 61 2.75 12.00 -10.96
C THR A 61 2.96 11.79 -9.45
N PRO A 62 3.96 12.45 -8.82
CA PRO A 62 4.13 12.39 -7.36
C PRO A 62 2.91 12.89 -6.59
N GLY A 63 2.19 13.89 -7.12
CA GLY A 63 0.95 14.40 -6.52
C GLY A 63 -0.15 13.34 -6.48
N ASP A 64 -0.40 12.67 -7.61
CA ASP A 64 -1.43 11.62 -7.68
C ASP A 64 -1.07 10.42 -6.80
N ALA A 65 0.21 10.05 -6.71
CA ALA A 65 0.66 8.99 -5.81
C ALA A 65 0.49 9.37 -4.34
N THR A 66 0.70 10.64 -3.98
CA THR A 66 0.45 11.14 -2.62
C THR A 66 -1.03 11.04 -2.25
N VAL A 67 -1.93 11.49 -3.14
CA VAL A 67 -3.39 11.38 -2.95
C VAL A 67 -3.81 9.91 -2.86
N ARG A 68 -3.25 9.05 -3.71
CA ARG A 68 -3.54 7.62 -3.71
C ARG A 68 -3.07 6.94 -2.42
N ALA A 69 -1.88 7.29 -1.93
CA ALA A 69 -1.36 6.78 -0.67
C ALA A 69 -2.27 7.17 0.51
N GLU A 70 -2.80 8.40 0.52
CA GLU A 70 -3.75 8.81 1.56
C GLU A 70 -5.05 8.01 1.52
N ARG A 71 -5.63 7.82 0.34
CA ARG A 71 -6.83 6.98 0.18
C ARG A 71 -6.61 5.55 0.68
N VAL A 72 -5.43 4.98 0.42
CA VAL A 72 -5.06 3.65 0.94
C VAL A 72 -4.93 3.67 2.46
N ARG A 73 -4.18 4.63 3.05
CA ARG A 73 -4.05 4.75 4.51
C ARG A 73 -5.39 4.92 5.21
N GLN A 74 -6.25 5.80 4.68
CA GLN A 74 -7.60 6.02 5.21
C GLN A 74 -8.39 4.71 5.22
N ARG A 75 -8.42 3.98 4.10
CA ARG A 75 -9.12 2.70 4.02
C ARG A 75 -8.57 1.66 5.01
N VAL A 76 -7.25 1.58 5.16
CA VAL A 76 -6.65 0.68 6.17
C VAL A 76 -7.03 1.10 7.58
N SER A 77 -7.08 2.41 7.87
CA SER A 77 -7.50 2.95 9.17
C SER A 77 -8.96 2.59 9.48
N GLU A 78 -9.85 2.70 8.51
CA GLU A 78 -11.25 2.30 8.65
C GLU A 78 -11.38 0.80 8.96
N ILE A 79 -10.64 -0.05 8.24
CA ILE A 79 -10.60 -1.50 8.49
C ILE A 79 -10.06 -1.81 9.90
N ALA A 80 -8.97 -1.15 10.31
CA ALA A 80 -8.38 -1.32 11.62
C ALA A 80 -9.35 -0.93 12.75
N LYS A 81 -10.09 0.18 12.57
CA LYS A 81 -11.08 0.67 13.55
C LYS A 81 -12.27 -0.27 13.76
N VAL A 82 -12.63 -1.08 12.75
CA VAL A 82 -13.67 -2.12 12.91
C VAL A 82 -13.23 -3.18 13.92
N GLY A 83 -11.92 -3.38 14.12
CA GLY A 83 -11.38 -4.31 15.12
C GLY A 83 -11.57 -5.80 14.80
N LYS A 84 -11.97 -6.14 13.57
CA LYS A 84 -12.17 -7.53 13.12
C LYS A 84 -10.84 -8.30 13.01
N TYR A 85 -9.76 -7.61 12.65
CA TYR A 85 -8.46 -8.23 12.37
C TYR A 85 -7.46 -7.85 13.46
N LYS A 86 -6.67 -8.83 13.90
CA LYS A 86 -5.55 -8.60 14.82
C LYS A 86 -4.43 -7.81 14.15
N ASP A 87 -4.06 -8.23 12.94
CA ASP A 87 -2.97 -7.67 12.15
C ASP A 87 -3.43 -7.46 10.70
N ILE A 88 -2.94 -6.42 10.04
CA ILE A 88 -3.20 -6.13 8.63
C ILE A 88 -1.87 -6.04 7.89
N VAL A 89 -1.68 -6.87 6.87
CA VAL A 89 -0.46 -6.86 6.04
C VAL A 89 -0.77 -6.19 4.70
N LEU A 90 -0.07 -5.09 4.41
CA LEU A 90 -0.19 -4.40 3.12
C LEU A 90 0.97 -4.81 2.21
N VAL A 91 0.65 -5.43 1.07
CA VAL A 91 1.64 -5.86 0.09
C VAL A 91 1.62 -4.90 -1.08
N THR A 92 2.76 -4.25 -1.36
CA THR A 92 2.88 -3.26 -2.43
C THR A 92 4.31 -3.20 -2.98
N HIS A 93 4.53 -2.29 -3.92
CA HIS A 93 5.82 -2.05 -4.54
C HIS A 93 6.62 -1.00 -3.76
N ARG A 94 7.95 -1.07 -3.89
CA ARG A 94 8.88 -0.12 -3.25
C ARG A 94 8.51 1.34 -3.54
N GLY A 95 8.24 1.67 -4.80
CA GLY A 95 7.97 3.05 -5.18
C GLY A 95 6.67 3.58 -4.60
N PHE A 96 5.63 2.76 -4.48
CA PHE A 96 4.40 3.16 -3.79
C PHE A 96 4.57 3.21 -2.27
N ALA A 97 5.33 2.29 -1.68
CA ALA A 97 5.65 2.31 -0.24
C ALA A 97 6.31 3.62 0.20
N ALA A 98 7.14 4.23 -0.65
CA ALA A 98 7.76 5.54 -0.40
C ALA A 98 6.74 6.69 -0.24
N PHE A 99 5.54 6.57 -0.83
CA PHE A 99 4.44 7.53 -0.63
C PHE A 99 3.57 7.18 0.59
N MET A 100 3.59 5.92 1.02
CA MET A 100 2.81 5.43 2.16
C MET A 100 3.39 5.86 3.50
N VAL A 101 4.70 5.79 3.68
CA VAL A 101 5.38 6.00 4.97
C VAL A 101 6.67 6.81 4.82
N GLN A 102 7.02 7.58 5.84
CA GLN A 102 8.33 8.23 5.93
C GLN A 102 9.43 7.23 6.31
N GLY A 103 10.64 7.49 5.81
CA GLY A 103 11.84 6.74 6.19
C GLY A 103 12.62 6.21 4.99
N GLU A 104 13.48 5.23 5.27
CA GLU A 104 14.37 4.63 4.28
C GLU A 104 13.63 3.73 3.29
N ARG A 105 14.25 3.50 2.12
CA ARG A 105 13.73 2.60 1.09
C ARG A 105 13.59 1.18 1.64
N PHE A 106 12.52 0.51 1.21
CA PHE A 106 12.33 -0.91 1.45
C PHE A 106 13.18 -1.74 0.50
N SER A 107 13.82 -2.77 1.04
CA SER A 107 14.40 -3.88 0.29
C SER A 107 13.30 -4.86 -0.18
N VAL A 108 13.64 -5.74 -1.12
CA VAL A 108 12.69 -6.74 -1.62
C VAL A 108 12.28 -7.67 -0.48
N CYS A 109 10.96 -7.82 -0.28
CA CYS A 109 10.38 -8.61 0.82
C CYS A 109 10.74 -8.14 2.23
N GLU A 110 11.29 -6.94 2.38
CA GLU A 110 11.36 -6.29 3.69
C GLU A 110 9.95 -6.01 4.19
N TYR A 111 9.72 -6.24 5.48
CA TYR A 111 8.51 -5.82 6.16
C TYR A 111 8.88 -4.92 7.32
N ARG A 112 8.00 -3.95 7.60
CA ARG A 112 8.11 -3.04 8.75
C ARG A 112 6.72 -2.89 9.35
N SER A 113 6.69 -2.66 10.66
CA SER A 113 5.45 -2.56 11.43
C SER A 113 5.17 -1.09 11.75
N TYR A 114 3.91 -0.71 11.64
CA TYR A 114 3.47 0.68 11.81
C TYR A 114 2.21 0.74 12.66
N ARG A 115 2.00 1.89 13.29
CA ARG A 115 0.73 2.30 13.91
C ARG A 115 0.25 3.60 13.29
N PHE A 116 -1.05 3.86 13.41
CA PHE A 116 -1.57 5.19 13.11
C PHE A 116 -1.11 6.19 14.19
N ALA A 117 -0.79 7.40 13.75
CA ALA A 117 -0.48 8.53 14.63
C ALA A 117 -1.74 8.99 15.36
N ASP A 118 -1.58 9.44 16.60
CA ASP A 118 -2.66 10.11 17.34
C ASP A 118 -2.80 11.57 16.88
N THR A 119 -3.95 12.20 17.16
CA THR A 119 -4.24 13.59 16.74
C THR A 119 -3.13 14.57 17.14
N GLY A 120 -2.63 14.46 18.37
CA GLY A 120 -1.55 15.32 18.86
C GLY A 120 -0.19 15.10 18.19
N GLU A 121 0.04 13.96 17.54
CA GLU A 121 1.27 13.68 16.79
C GLU A 121 1.21 14.24 15.37
N ILE A 122 0.03 14.34 14.77
CA ILE A 122 -0.18 14.88 13.43
C ILE A 122 0.06 16.40 13.41
N ASP A 123 -0.39 17.11 14.45
CA ASP A 123 -0.34 18.57 14.56
C ASP A 123 1.09 19.12 14.79
N GLN A 124 2.06 18.26 15.07
CA GLN A 124 3.47 18.63 15.33
C GLN A 124 4.34 18.63 14.05
N ASP A 125 3.77 18.94 12.88
CA ASP A 125 4.44 18.90 11.56
C ASP A 125 5.05 17.54 11.15
N LYS A 126 4.87 16.47 11.93
CA LYS A 126 5.38 15.12 11.62
C LYS A 126 4.80 14.53 10.34
N ARG A 127 3.69 15.08 9.84
CA ARG A 127 3.08 14.68 8.56
C ARG A 127 3.92 15.08 7.35
N PHE A 128 4.81 16.08 7.47
CA PHE A 128 5.66 16.51 6.36
C PHE A 128 7.04 15.88 6.45
N GLY A 129 7.54 15.38 5.32
CA GLY A 129 8.88 14.79 5.25
C GLY A 129 9.45 14.85 3.84
N ILE A 130 10.66 14.34 3.64
CA ILE A 130 11.25 14.17 2.31
C ILE A 130 10.92 12.75 1.83
N ASN A 131 10.30 12.64 0.65
CA ASN A 131 10.09 11.35 0.02
C ASN A 131 11.43 10.78 -0.47
N VAL A 132 11.76 9.56 -0.07
CA VAL A 132 13.07 8.94 -0.32
C VAL A 132 13.33 8.59 -1.79
N ASP A 133 12.29 8.50 -2.61
CA ASP A 133 12.40 8.19 -4.04
C ASP A 133 12.43 9.46 -4.91
N THR A 134 11.59 10.46 -4.59
CA THR A 134 11.51 11.70 -5.39
C THR A 134 12.44 12.80 -4.88
N CYS A 135 12.94 12.69 -3.65
CA CYS A 135 13.70 13.73 -2.93
C CYS A 135 12.92 15.05 -2.75
N LEU A 136 11.60 15.04 -2.91
CA LEU A 136 10.73 16.20 -2.74
C LEU A 136 10.08 16.20 -1.35
N LYS A 137 9.75 17.40 -0.86
CA LYS A 137 8.89 17.54 0.32
C LYS A 137 7.52 16.97 0.00
N GLN A 138 7.03 16.08 0.86
CA GLN A 138 5.74 15.42 0.73
C GLN A 138 4.95 15.57 2.03
N ASP A 139 3.64 15.70 1.89
CA ASP A 139 2.67 15.52 2.97
C ASP A 139 2.23 14.05 3.01
N PHE A 140 2.52 13.36 4.10
CA PHE A 140 2.11 11.98 4.36
C PHE A 140 0.68 11.89 4.94
N GLY A 141 -0.04 13.01 4.95
CA GLY A 141 -1.46 13.08 5.17
C GLY A 141 -1.89 12.96 6.64
N PRO A 142 -3.17 13.21 6.93
CA PRO A 142 -3.73 13.12 8.27
C PRO A 142 -3.81 11.67 8.77
N THR A 143 -3.84 10.67 7.89
CA THR A 143 -3.82 9.25 8.29
C THR A 143 -2.38 8.76 8.45
N LEU A 144 -1.53 9.53 9.13
CA LEU A 144 -0.09 9.29 9.24
C LEU A 144 0.22 7.93 9.89
N LEU A 145 1.15 7.19 9.30
CA LEU A 145 1.71 5.97 9.85
C LEU A 145 3.08 6.26 10.47
N LEU A 146 3.25 5.84 11.72
CA LEU A 146 4.50 5.94 12.47
C LEU A 146 5.06 4.54 12.72
N PRO A 147 6.39 4.35 12.66
CA PRO A 147 7.01 3.07 13.01
C PRO A 147 6.52 2.61 14.38
N LEU A 148 6.15 1.33 14.48
CA LEU A 148 5.91 0.72 15.77
C LEU A 148 7.29 0.58 16.43
N ALA A 149 7.59 1.42 17.43
CA ALA A 149 8.86 1.34 18.15
C ALA A 149 9.04 -0.10 18.66
N GLU A 150 10.23 -0.66 18.46
CA GLU A 150 10.62 -1.90 19.12
C GLU A 150 10.50 -1.65 20.63
N ARG A 151 9.65 -2.44 21.29
CA ARG A 151 9.62 -2.49 22.76
C ARG A 151 10.79 -3.30 23.27
#